data_AF-X1DS59-F1
#
_entry.id   AF-X1DS59-F1
#
_cell.length_a   1.000
_cell.length_b   1.000
_cell.length_c   1.000
_cell.angle_alpha   90.00
_cell.angle_beta   90.00
_cell.angle_gamma   90.00
#
_symmetry.space_group_name_H-M   'P 1'
#
loop_
_entity.id
_entity.type
_entity.pdbx_description
1 polymer ?
#
loop_
_entity_poly.entity_id
_entity_poly.type
_entity_poly.pdbx_seq_one_letter_code
_entity_poly.pdbx_strand_id
1 'polypeptide(L)'
;MKDLKFRAVLIFSLVVVFLFGSLISASAHFGMIIPSDDMISKDDNKSITLKVQFIHPMEGDYMDMDKPEQFGVLIQGKKIDLLNTLQEKKINDC
;
A
#
# COMPACT_ATOMS: atom_id res chain seq x y z
N MET A 1 -13.92 46.04 -21.67
CA MET A 1 -12.61 45.47 -22.06
C MET A 1 -11.83 44.85 -20.90
N LYS A 2 -11.84 45.44 -19.69
CA LYS A 2 -11.17 44.86 -18.51
C LYS A 2 -11.75 43.48 -18.11
N ASP A 3 -13.06 43.31 -18.21
CA ASP A 3 -13.75 42.06 -17.89
C ASP A 3 -13.44 40.93 -18.87
N LEU A 4 -13.23 41.27 -20.15
CA LEU A 4 -12.86 40.29 -21.17
C LEU A 4 -11.42 39.77 -20.96
N LYS A 5 -10.49 40.66 -20.59
CA LYS A 5 -9.11 40.28 -20.24
C LYS A 5 -9.06 39.46 -18.96
N PHE A 6 -9.84 39.83 -17.94
CA PHE A 6 -9.94 39.06 -16.70
C PHE A 6 -10.49 37.65 -16.93
N ARG A 7 -11.57 37.52 -17.71
CA ARG A 7 -12.14 36.21 -18.08
C ARG A 7 -11.14 35.36 -18.89
N ALA A 8 -10.41 35.96 -19.82
CA ALA A 8 -9.39 35.26 -20.60
C ALA A 8 -8.24 34.74 -19.72
N VAL A 9 -7.75 35.55 -18.77
CA VAL A 9 -6.71 35.13 -17.81
C VAL A 9 -7.21 34.02 -16.90
N LEU A 10 -8.46 34.11 -16.44
CA LEU A 10 -9.05 33.11 -15.55
C LEU A 10 -9.27 31.77 -16.28
N ILE A 11 -9.77 31.80 -17.53
CA ILE A 11 -9.90 30.60 -18.37
C ILE A 11 -8.52 30.00 -18.66
N PHE A 12 -7.54 30.81 -19.03
CA PHE A 12 -6.18 30.34 -19.27
C PHE A 12 -5.58 29.69 -18.02
N SER A 13 -5.76 30.30 -16.86
CA SER A 13 -5.31 29.73 -15.58
C SER A 13 -5.98 28.38 -15.27
N LEU A 14 -7.28 28.24 -15.53
CA LEU A 14 -7.99 26.97 -15.32
C LEU A 14 -7.53 25.87 -16.28
N VAL A 15 -7.28 26.22 -17.55
CA VAL A 15 -6.76 25.27 -18.55
C VAL A 15 -5.36 24.79 -18.15
N VAL A 16 -4.50 25.68 -17.67
CA VAL A 16 -3.17 25.33 -17.15
C VAL A 16 -3.30 24.39 -15.95
N VAL A 17 -4.12 24.72 -14.94
CA VAL A 17 -4.31 23.85 -13.77
C VAL A 17 -4.84 22.47 -14.16
N PHE A 18 -5.76 22.39 -15.12
CA PHE A 18 -6.30 21.12 -15.58
C PHE A 18 -5.26 20.26 -16.34
N LEU A 19 -4.45 20.88 -17.20
CA LEU A 19 -3.41 20.18 -17.97
C LEU A 19 -2.27 19.64 -17.08
N PHE A 20 -1.91 20.35 -16.03
CA PHE A 20 -0.83 19.93 -15.12
C PHE A 20 -1.33 19.08 -13.94
N GLY A 21 -2.57 19.24 -13.51
CA GLY A 21 -3.15 18.47 -12.41
C GLY A 21 -3.37 16.99 -12.71
N SER A 22 -3.58 16.64 -13.99
CA SER A 22 -3.78 15.25 -14.43
C SER A 22 -2.48 14.43 -14.58
N LEU A 23 -1.32 15.08 -14.52
CA LEU A 23 -0.02 14.40 -14.61
C LEU A 23 0.44 13.77 -13.29
N ILE A 24 -0.32 14.00 -12.21
CA ILE A 24 0.02 13.48 -10.88
C ILE A 24 -0.64 12.10 -10.71
N SER A 25 -0.02 11.07 -11.29
CA SER A 25 -0.37 9.69 -10.92
C SER A 25 0.14 9.41 -9.51
N ALA A 26 -0.78 9.29 -8.56
CA ALA A 26 -0.45 8.79 -7.23
C ALA A 26 -0.24 7.28 -7.32
N SER A 27 1.03 6.87 -7.44
CA SER A 27 1.42 5.48 -7.27
C SER A 27 1.37 5.16 -5.77
N ALA A 28 0.19 4.73 -5.30
CA ALA A 28 0.12 4.09 -4.00
C ALA A 28 0.83 2.73 -4.12
N HIS A 29 1.43 2.25 -3.05
CA HIS A 29 1.90 0.87 -2.96
C HIS A 29 1.54 0.38 -1.57
N PHE A 30 1.19 -0.90 -1.45
CA PHE A 30 0.73 -1.44 -0.17
C PHE A 30 1.67 -2.52 0.33
N GLY A 31 2.29 -2.26 1.48
CA GLY A 31 2.80 -3.32 2.34
C GLY A 31 1.63 -3.94 3.09
N MET A 32 1.45 -5.25 2.97
CA MET A 32 0.32 -5.97 3.55
C MET A 32 0.79 -7.11 4.44
N ILE A 33 0.03 -7.35 5.51
CA ILE A 33 0.16 -8.50 6.40
C ILE A 33 -1.21 -9.19 6.41
N ILE A 34 -1.32 -10.32 5.72
CA ILE A 34 -2.58 -11.05 5.52
C ILE A 34 -2.53 -12.36 6.32
N PRO A 35 -3.41 -12.57 7.31
CA PRO A 35 -3.50 -13.82 8.04
C PRO A 35 -4.18 -14.92 7.22
N SER A 36 -3.98 -16.18 7.62
CA SER A 36 -4.70 -17.32 7.06
C SER A 36 -6.19 -17.30 7.39
N ASP A 37 -6.55 -16.69 8.52
CA ASP A 37 -7.90 -16.64 9.07
C ASP A 37 -8.19 -15.23 9.59
N ASP A 38 -9.37 -14.71 9.26
CA ASP A 38 -9.79 -13.36 9.67
C ASP A 38 -10.23 -13.31 11.14
N MET A 39 -10.70 -14.44 11.68
CA MET A 39 -11.19 -14.57 13.05
C MET A 39 -10.92 -15.99 13.56
N ILE A 40 -10.52 -16.09 14.83
CA ILE A 40 -10.25 -17.38 15.49
C ILE A 40 -11.24 -17.53 16.64
N SER A 41 -12.08 -18.55 16.56
CA SER A 41 -13.00 -18.98 17.62
C SER A 41 -12.33 -19.95 18.58
N LYS A 42 -13.02 -20.33 19.67
CA LYS A 42 -12.45 -21.17 20.73
C LYS A 42 -11.99 -22.54 20.22
N ASP A 43 -12.74 -23.16 19.32
CA ASP A 43 -12.47 -24.52 18.85
C ASP A 43 -11.57 -24.57 17.60
N ASP A 44 -11.23 -23.40 17.04
CA ASP A 44 -10.39 -23.30 15.84
C ASP A 44 -8.92 -23.58 16.15
N ASN A 45 -8.15 -23.93 15.11
CA ASN A 45 -6.69 -24.01 15.20
C ASN A 45 -6.10 -22.67 15.67
N LYS A 46 -5.10 -22.71 16.55
CA LYS A 46 -4.42 -21.52 17.09
C LYS A 46 -3.13 -21.15 16.35
N SER A 47 -2.75 -21.96 15.36
CA SER A 47 -1.63 -21.67 14.48
C SER A 47 -2.12 -20.87 13.27
N ILE A 48 -1.62 -19.64 13.12
CA ILE A 48 -1.95 -18.73 12.01
C ILE A 48 -0.72 -18.50 11.16
N THR A 49 -0.90 -18.57 9.85
CA THR A 49 0.15 -18.21 8.89
C THR A 49 -0.06 -16.76 8.45
N LEU A 50 1.00 -15.96 8.44
CA LEU A 50 0.96 -14.59 7.95
C LEU A 50 1.68 -14.51 6.60
N LYS A 51 0.99 -13.97 5.59
CA LYS A 51 1.62 -13.55 4.34
C LYS A 51 2.02 -12.09 4.47
N VAL A 52 3.30 -11.82 4.28
CA VAL A 52 3.86 -10.47 4.28
C VAL A 52 4.26 -10.16 2.85
N GLN A 53 3.65 -9.15 2.24
CA GLN A 53 3.78 -8.90 0.80
C GLN A 53 3.72 -7.41 0.46
N PHE A 54 4.32 -7.05 -0.67
CA PHE A 54 4.26 -5.72 -1.28
C PHE A 54 3.49 -5.84 -2.61
N ILE A 55 2.47 -4.99 -2.83
CA ILE A 55 1.57 -5.12 -4.00
C ILE A 55 1.32 -3.79 -4.72
N HIS A 56 1.09 -3.88 -6.04
CA HIS A 56 0.55 -2.79 -6.84
C HIS A 56 -0.95 -2.58 -6.52
N PRO A 57 -1.40 -1.34 -6.28
CA PRO A 57 -2.83 -1.05 -6.10
C PRO A 57 -3.64 -1.44 -7.32
N MET A 58 -4.83 -1.98 -7.11
CA MET A 58 -5.84 -2.27 -8.14
C MET A 58 -5.46 -3.36 -9.15
N GLU A 59 -4.17 -3.65 -9.35
CA GLU A 59 -3.68 -4.75 -10.19
C GLU A 59 -3.64 -6.08 -9.41
N GLY A 60 -3.36 -6.02 -8.11
CA GLY A 60 -3.33 -7.22 -7.25
C GLY A 60 -2.06 -8.07 -7.43
N ASP A 61 -1.17 -7.65 -8.32
CA ASP A 61 0.12 -8.28 -8.57
C ASP A 61 1.14 -7.93 -7.47
N TYR A 62 2.08 -8.85 -7.29
CA TYR A 62 3.17 -8.71 -6.33
C TYR A 62 4.25 -7.76 -6.87
N MET A 63 4.96 -7.13 -5.96
CA MET A 63 6.22 -6.46 -6.23
C MET A 63 7.34 -7.11 -5.45
N ASP A 64 8.55 -6.87 -5.91
CA ASP A 64 9.74 -7.18 -5.12
C ASP A 64 9.68 -6.48 -3.77
N MET A 65 9.74 -7.29 -2.72
CA MET A 65 9.73 -6.85 -1.34
C MET A 65 11.08 -7.20 -0.71
N ASP A 66 11.83 -6.16 -0.37
CA ASP A 66 13.02 -6.33 0.47
C ASP A 66 12.63 -6.80 1.87
N LYS A 67 13.56 -7.48 2.54
CA LYS A 67 13.36 -7.93 3.92
C LYS A 67 13.08 -6.70 4.82
N PRO A 68 11.99 -6.71 5.62
CA PRO A 68 11.69 -5.61 6.55
C PRO A 68 12.83 -5.39 7.55
N GLU A 69 13.02 -4.15 8.01
CA GLU A 69 13.94 -3.89 9.12
C GLU A 69 13.46 -4.47 10.45
N GLN A 70 12.13 -4.55 10.65
CA GLN A 70 11.50 -5.07 11.86
C GLN A 70 10.20 -5.79 11.50
N PHE A 71 9.94 -6.92 12.14
CA PHE A 71 8.68 -7.65 12.02
C PHE A 71 8.37 -8.38 13.32
N GLY A 72 7.14 -8.29 13.81
CA GLY A 72 6.80 -8.84 15.12
C GLY A 72 5.40 -8.50 15.58
N VAL A 73 5.08 -8.92 16.81
CA VAL A 73 3.79 -8.66 17.45
C VAL A 73 3.97 -7.93 18.77
N LEU A 74 2.95 -7.19 19.19
CA LEU A 74 2.87 -6.56 20.50
C LEU A 74 1.79 -7.27 21.32
N ILE A 75 2.21 -8.04 22.32
CA ILE A 75 1.30 -8.78 23.19
C ILE A 75 1.44 -8.22 24.60
N GLN A 76 0.36 -7.65 25.13
CA GLN A 76 0.30 -7.11 26.49
C GLN A 76 1.45 -6.13 26.80
N GLY A 77 1.77 -5.25 25.85
CA GLY A 77 2.85 -4.27 25.99
C GLY A 77 4.27 -4.82 25.74
N LYS A 78 4.44 -6.12 25.54
CA LYS A 78 5.73 -6.74 25.19
C LYS A 78 5.85 -6.90 23.68
N LYS A 79 6.89 -6.30 23.10
CA LYS A 79 7.28 -6.54 21.70
C LYS A 79 7.93 -7.92 21.59
N ILE A 80 7.46 -8.73 20.66
CA ILE A 80 8.03 -10.04 20.32
C ILE A 80 8.51 -9.93 18.89
N ASP A 81 9.83 -10.07 18.71
CA ASP A 81 10.47 -10.06 17.40
C ASP A 81 10.23 -11.39 16.68
N LEU A 82 9.80 -11.31 15.42
CA LEU A 82 9.54 -12.41 14.51
C LEU A 82 10.32 -12.23 13.20
N LEU A 83 11.23 -11.27 13.10
CA LEU A 83 11.94 -10.97 11.85
C LEU A 83 12.69 -12.19 11.29
N ASN A 84 13.26 -13.02 12.18
CA ASN A 84 13.99 -14.22 11.81
C ASN A 84 13.08 -15.42 11.48
N THR A 85 11.76 -15.31 11.66
CA THR A 85 10.80 -16.35 11.28
C THR A 85 10.26 -16.13 9.86
N LEU A 86 10.54 -14.99 9.24
CA LEU A 86 10.14 -14.73 7.86
C LEU A 86 10.86 -15.68 6.90
N GLN A 87 10.09 -16.25 5.98
CA GLN A 87 10.59 -17.10 4.90
C GLN A 87 10.35 -16.40 3.58
N GLU A 88 11.41 -16.21 2.79
CA GLU A 88 11.29 -15.66 1.45
C GLU A 88 10.48 -16.61 0.57
N LYS A 89 9.51 -16.05 -0.16
CA LYS A 89 8.73 -16.79 -1.13
C LYS A 89 8.83 -16.10 -2.48
N LYS A 90 9.47 -16.76 -3.45
CA LYS A 90 9.50 -16.32 -4.84
C LYS A 90 8.20 -16.70 -5.54
N ILE A 91 7.63 -15.73 -6.25
CA ILE A 91 6.47 -15.92 -7.13
C ILE A 91 7.02 -15.78 -8.55
N ASN A 92 6.73 -16.74 -9.43
CA ASN A 92 7.37 -16.84 -10.75
C ASN A 92 6.83 -15.85 -11.80
N ASP A 93 5.91 -14.95 -11.42
CA ASP A 93 5.15 -14.08 -12.33
C ASP A 93 5.35 -12.58 -12.02
N CYS A 94 6.52 -12.17 -11.51
CA CYS A 94 6.92 -10.76 -11.48
C CYS A 94 7.65 -10.36 -12.77
#